data_AF-C7M636-F1
#
_entry.id   AF-C7M636-F1
#
_cell.length_a   1.000
_cell.length_b   1.000
_cell.length_c   1.000
_cell.angle_alpha   90.00
_cell.angle_beta   90.00
_cell.angle_gamma   90.00
#
_symmetry.space_group_name_H-M   'P 1'
#
loop_
_entity.id
_entity.type
_entity.pdbx_description
1 polymer ?
#
loop_
_entity_poly.entity_id
_entity_poly.type
_entity_poly.pdbx_seq_one_letter_code
_entity_poly.pdbx_strand_id
1 'polypeptide(L)'
;MKKFFVKVFLIFSILISFQLKCTKIEEEVIENIKTNSLKHNYIVVNSVDNSPAEVEVSYSVFVEGNTENIVKTERKITPFIIGGESVQVNYDSIVYIWHKKFHDYQRKLKRNYTPRGADYLSIKNLSSVAIEYAVIGNQKLEFLSADEIANSSDIVNKNQIDKTKVVKYPSGAAPVYKATSVLYLIKPELAPQTTVYVTKGIYAPDGGVSGREAVAVPLKTPNFGEIVANTPFSIAEILSLYKQEYTYGNTLYPNYDAYMGRNTKDPNDRSILQHNYKIKHYGIVSAGKSLENKGEVWFINIPNGIMGSNSF
;
A
#
# COMPACT_ATOMS: atom_id res chain seq x y z
N MET A 1 -61.00 -11.54 -3.46
CA MET A 1 -59.73 -11.08 -2.86
C MET A 1 -58.49 -11.84 -3.34
N LYS A 2 -58.45 -13.19 -3.36
CA LYS A 2 -57.26 -13.96 -3.84
C LYS A 2 -56.74 -13.59 -5.24
N LYS A 3 -57.62 -13.37 -6.23
CA LYS A 3 -57.22 -13.03 -7.62
C LYS A 3 -56.67 -11.61 -7.78
N PHE A 4 -56.97 -10.69 -6.85
CA PHE A 4 -56.50 -9.30 -6.90
C PHE A 4 -55.09 -9.19 -6.29
N PHE A 5 -54.86 -9.87 -5.16
CA PHE A 5 -53.54 -9.95 -4.53
C PHE A 5 -52.48 -10.60 -5.44
N VAL A 6 -52.83 -11.66 -6.18
CA VAL A 6 -51.88 -12.32 -7.11
C VAL A 6 -51.47 -11.40 -8.26
N LYS A 7 -52.39 -10.59 -8.79
CA LYS A 7 -52.07 -9.62 -9.86
C LYS A 7 -51.21 -8.46 -9.38
N VAL A 8 -51.46 -7.96 -8.16
CA VAL A 8 -50.64 -6.91 -7.54
C VAL A 8 -49.23 -7.43 -7.24
N PHE A 9 -49.10 -8.67 -6.76
CA PHE A 9 -47.79 -9.28 -6.48
C PHE A 9 -46.98 -9.53 -7.76
N LEU A 10 -47.63 -9.89 -8.87
CA LEU A 10 -46.98 -10.09 -10.18
C LEU A 10 -46.42 -8.77 -10.75
N ILE A 11 -47.19 -7.68 -10.62
CA ILE A 11 -46.76 -6.36 -11.06
C ILE A 11 -45.61 -5.83 -10.17
N PHE A 12 -45.67 -6.08 -8.86
CA PHE A 12 -44.62 -5.69 -7.92
C PHE A 12 -43.32 -6.49 -8.14
N SER A 13 -43.40 -7.78 -8.47
CA SER A 13 -42.22 -8.61 -8.79
C SER A 13 -41.60 -8.27 -10.15
N ILE A 14 -42.39 -7.80 -11.12
CA ILE A 14 -41.87 -7.21 -12.36
C ILE A 14 -41.18 -5.87 -12.07
N LEU A 15 -41.75 -5.00 -11.23
CA LEU A 15 -41.13 -3.72 -10.86
C LEU A 15 -39.81 -3.90 -10.07
N ILE A 16 -39.74 -4.87 -9.15
CA ILE A 16 -38.51 -5.21 -8.41
C ILE A 16 -37.42 -5.78 -9.34
N SER A 17 -37.79 -6.56 -10.36
CA SER A 17 -36.82 -7.13 -11.31
C SER A 17 -36.26 -6.12 -12.31
N PHE A 18 -36.95 -5.00 -12.56
CA PHE A 18 -36.41 -3.87 -13.32
C PHE A 18 -35.53 -2.91 -12.49
N GLN A 19 -35.72 -2.83 -11.17
CA GLN A 19 -34.92 -1.98 -10.27
C GLN A 19 -33.59 -2.62 -9.83
N LEU A 20 -33.45 -3.94 -9.96
CA LEU A 20 -32.23 -4.68 -9.56
C LEU A 20 -31.24 -4.93 -10.71
N LYS A 21 -31.46 -4.35 -11.89
CA LYS A 21 -30.39 -4.28 -12.90
C LYS A 21 -29.41 -3.19 -12.48
N CYS A 22 -28.54 -3.51 -11.52
CA CYS A 22 -27.23 -2.89 -11.44
C CYS A 22 -26.67 -2.88 -12.87
N THR A 23 -26.55 -1.70 -13.47
CA THR A 23 -25.86 -1.57 -14.75
C THR A 23 -24.47 -2.13 -14.53
N LYS A 24 -24.20 -3.29 -15.16
CA LYS A 24 -22.85 -3.85 -15.17
C LYS A 24 -21.95 -2.77 -15.76
N ILE A 25 -20.89 -2.45 -15.05
CA ILE A 25 -19.81 -1.63 -15.58
C ILE A 25 -19.22 -2.44 -16.73
N GLU A 26 -19.21 -1.86 -17.93
CA GLU A 26 -18.56 -2.47 -19.08
C GLU A 26 -17.08 -2.06 -19.00
N GLU A 27 -16.24 -3.01 -18.59
CA GLU A 27 -14.79 -2.87 -18.66
C GLU A 27 -14.34 -3.19 -20.09
N GLU A 28 -13.80 -2.20 -20.80
CA GLU A 28 -13.14 -2.44 -22.08
C GLU A 28 -11.63 -2.47 -21.83
N VAL A 29 -11.05 -3.67 -21.89
CA VAL A 29 -9.59 -3.83 -21.84
C VAL A 29 -9.04 -3.47 -23.22
N ILE A 30 -8.35 -2.34 -23.31
CA ILE A 30 -7.55 -2.02 -24.48
C ILE A 30 -6.22 -2.75 -24.26
N GLU A 31 -6.19 -4.04 -24.61
CA GLU A 31 -5.01 -4.91 -24.46
C GLU A 31 -3.85 -4.40 -25.33
N ASN A 32 -3.05 -3.51 -24.75
CA ASN A 32 -1.75 -3.12 -25.26
C ASN A 32 -0.77 -3.31 -24.10
N ILE A 33 0.03 -4.38 -24.14
CA ILE A 33 1.10 -4.60 -23.16
C ILE A 33 2.07 -3.44 -23.29
N LYS A 34 2.07 -2.55 -22.31
CA LYS A 34 2.97 -1.41 -22.21
C LYS A 34 4.00 -1.67 -21.13
N THR A 35 5.17 -1.05 -21.29
CA THR A 35 6.24 -1.07 -20.30
C THR A 35 6.27 0.23 -19.51
N ASN A 36 6.63 0.15 -18.23
CA ASN A 36 6.94 1.32 -17.40
C ASN A 36 8.10 0.99 -16.47
N SER A 37 8.83 2.00 -16.01
CA SER A 37 9.83 1.85 -14.96
C SER A 37 9.19 2.22 -13.62
N LEU A 38 9.06 1.22 -12.74
CA LEU A 38 8.64 1.41 -11.36
C LEU A 38 9.82 1.13 -10.42
N LYS A 39 9.62 1.35 -9.12
CA LYS A 39 10.60 0.94 -8.12
C LYS A 39 10.17 -0.33 -7.42
N HIS A 40 11.10 -1.03 -6.80
CA HIS A 40 10.77 -2.02 -5.78
C HIS A 40 10.44 -1.35 -4.45
N ASN A 41 9.59 -2.02 -3.69
CA ASN A 41 9.49 -1.86 -2.25
C ASN A 41 10.81 -2.31 -1.59
N TYR A 42 11.06 -1.82 -0.38
CA TYR A 42 12.19 -2.29 0.39
C TYR A 42 11.83 -3.57 1.12
N ILE A 43 12.79 -4.47 1.26
CA ILE A 43 12.69 -5.64 2.15
C ILE A 43 13.82 -5.54 3.16
N VAL A 44 13.46 -5.54 4.43
CA VAL A 44 14.41 -5.65 5.53
C VAL A 44 14.49 -7.10 5.97
N VAL A 45 15.71 -7.56 6.28
CA VAL A 45 15.96 -8.94 6.69
C VAL A 45 16.86 -8.94 7.92
N ASN A 46 16.49 -9.75 8.92
CA ASN A 46 17.33 -10.05 10.07
C ASN A 46 17.19 -11.51 10.49
N SER A 47 18.09 -12.02 11.31
CA SER A 47 17.87 -13.28 12.03
C SER A 47 16.88 -13.06 13.16
N VAL A 48 16.11 -14.11 13.49
CA VAL A 48 15.09 -14.06 14.56
C VAL A 48 15.73 -13.79 15.94
N ASP A 49 16.97 -14.24 16.14
CA ASP A 49 17.73 -14.07 17.39
C ASP A 49 18.75 -12.90 17.34
N ASN A 50 18.78 -12.12 16.25
CA ASN A 50 19.74 -11.05 15.98
C ASN A 50 21.21 -11.49 15.83
N SER A 51 21.51 -12.78 15.71
CA SER A 51 22.85 -13.26 15.34
C SER A 51 23.17 -13.00 13.87
N PRO A 52 24.44 -12.86 13.47
CA PRO A 52 24.80 -12.78 12.05
C PRO A 52 24.39 -14.05 11.29
N ALA A 53 23.55 -13.90 10.25
CA ALA A 53 23.11 -14.99 9.38
C ALA A 53 23.48 -14.70 7.92
N GLU A 54 24.03 -15.69 7.22
CA GLU A 54 24.30 -15.59 5.79
C GLU A 54 23.02 -15.85 4.98
N VAL A 55 22.74 -14.95 4.05
CA VAL A 55 21.54 -15.00 3.20
C VAL A 55 21.95 -14.70 1.76
N GLU A 56 21.45 -15.49 0.83
CA GLU A 56 21.55 -15.23 -0.61
C GLU A 56 20.21 -14.67 -1.09
N VAL A 57 20.26 -13.52 -1.76
CA VAL A 57 19.09 -12.83 -2.31
C VAL A 57 19.23 -12.73 -3.81
N SER A 58 18.15 -13.01 -4.54
CA SER A 58 18.12 -12.96 -6.00
C SER A 58 16.85 -12.28 -6.46
N TYR A 59 16.96 -11.19 -7.22
CA TYR A 59 15.80 -10.42 -7.68
C TYR A 59 16.09 -9.62 -8.97
N SER A 60 15.03 -9.26 -9.70
CA SER A 60 15.15 -8.60 -11.01
C SER A 60 15.24 -7.08 -10.89
N VAL A 61 16.29 -6.44 -11.39
CA VAL A 61 16.42 -4.98 -11.43
C VAL A 61 16.50 -4.47 -12.86
N PHE A 62 16.16 -3.21 -13.06
CA PHE A 62 16.33 -2.50 -14.32
C PHE A 62 17.46 -1.48 -14.22
N VAL A 63 18.42 -1.59 -15.14
CA VAL A 63 19.51 -0.63 -15.30
C VAL A 63 19.21 0.20 -16.55
N GLU A 64 19.33 1.51 -16.44
CA GLU A 64 19.10 2.42 -17.56
C GLU A 64 20.03 2.06 -18.74
N GLY A 65 19.45 1.98 -19.94
CA GLY A 65 20.13 1.50 -21.15
C GLY A 65 19.89 0.03 -21.48
N ASN A 66 19.38 -0.78 -20.55
CA ASN A 66 18.97 -2.14 -20.86
C ASN A 66 17.60 -2.17 -21.57
N THR A 67 17.39 -3.21 -22.39
CA THR A 67 16.08 -3.49 -23.01
C THR A 67 15.14 -4.23 -22.07
N GLU A 68 15.69 -5.03 -21.15
CA GLU A 68 14.97 -5.89 -20.23
C GLU A 68 15.56 -5.83 -18.81
N ASN A 69 14.83 -6.37 -17.83
CA ASN A 69 15.36 -6.53 -16.49
C ASN A 69 16.50 -7.55 -16.46
N ILE A 70 17.46 -7.34 -15.56
CA ILE A 70 18.53 -8.29 -15.24
C ILE A 70 18.31 -8.90 -13.87
N VAL A 71 18.84 -10.10 -13.65
CA VAL A 71 18.82 -10.72 -12.32
C VAL A 71 20.06 -10.30 -11.55
N LYS A 72 19.84 -9.73 -10.37
CA LYS A 72 20.87 -9.40 -9.38
C LYS A 72 20.85 -10.48 -8.30
N THR A 73 21.98 -11.14 -8.08
CA THR A 73 22.18 -12.12 -6.99
C THR A 73 23.28 -11.61 -6.07
N GLU A 74 23.02 -11.57 -4.77
CA GLU A 74 23.97 -11.11 -3.75
C GLU A 74 23.98 -12.03 -2.54
N ARG A 75 25.14 -12.18 -1.90
CA ARG A 75 25.27 -12.75 -0.56
C ARG A 75 25.44 -11.63 0.46
N LYS A 76 24.65 -11.67 1.53
CA LYS A 76 24.63 -10.65 2.58
C LYS A 76 24.62 -11.30 3.97
N ILE A 77 25.08 -10.56 4.97
CA ILE A 77 25.01 -10.92 6.37
C ILE A 77 23.96 -10.04 7.04
N THR A 78 23.07 -10.62 7.85
CA THR A 78 22.05 -9.85 8.58
C THR A 78 22.65 -8.91 9.64
N PRO A 79 22.01 -7.76 9.91
CA PRO A 79 20.79 -7.25 9.27
C PRO A 79 21.10 -6.47 7.96
N PHE A 80 20.21 -6.54 6.97
CA PHE A 80 20.36 -5.78 5.72
C PHE A 80 19.02 -5.37 5.10
N ILE A 81 19.09 -4.46 4.12
CA ILE A 81 17.96 -4.00 3.29
C ILE A 81 18.26 -4.29 1.82
N ILE A 82 17.26 -4.76 1.09
CA ILE A 82 17.26 -4.84 -0.39
C ILE A 82 16.06 -4.08 -0.97
N GLY A 83 16.05 -3.89 -2.29
CA GLY A 83 14.98 -3.20 -2.99
C GLY A 83 15.20 -1.68 -3.05
N GLY A 84 14.20 -0.99 -3.57
CA GLY A 84 14.27 0.43 -3.90
C GLY A 84 14.88 0.75 -5.26
N GLU A 85 15.52 -0.22 -5.91
CA GLU A 85 15.97 -0.12 -7.29
C GLU A 85 14.79 -0.03 -8.27
N SER A 86 15.09 0.46 -9.48
CA SER A 86 14.13 0.48 -10.58
C SER A 86 13.91 -0.93 -11.12
N VAL A 87 12.72 -1.18 -11.67
CA VAL A 87 12.35 -2.40 -12.37
C VAL A 87 11.39 -2.06 -13.51
N GLN A 88 11.60 -2.67 -14.67
CA GLN A 88 10.69 -2.55 -15.79
C GLN A 88 9.51 -3.49 -15.58
N VAL A 89 8.30 -2.96 -15.65
CA VAL A 89 7.05 -3.69 -15.47
C VAL A 89 6.23 -3.70 -16.74
N ASN A 90 5.41 -4.73 -16.91
CA ASN A 90 4.40 -4.82 -17.95
C ASN A 90 3.02 -4.52 -17.36
N TYR A 91 2.20 -3.77 -18.08
CA TYR A 91 0.82 -3.48 -17.67
C TYR A 91 -0.14 -3.40 -18.85
N ASP A 92 -1.41 -3.69 -18.59
CA ASP A 92 -2.51 -3.44 -19.52
C ASP A 92 -3.14 -2.08 -19.24
N SER A 93 -3.71 -1.50 -20.30
CA SER A 93 -4.53 -0.29 -20.25
C SER A 93 -6.00 -0.66 -20.17
N ILE A 94 -6.69 -0.30 -19.08
CA ILE A 94 -8.10 -0.60 -18.90
C ILE A 94 -8.89 0.70 -18.99
N VAL A 95 -9.92 0.73 -19.83
CA VAL A 95 -10.87 1.84 -19.91
C VAL A 95 -12.17 1.39 -19.27
N TYR A 96 -12.63 2.19 -18.30
CA TYR A 96 -13.91 1.98 -17.64
C TYR A 96 -14.98 2.84 -18.31
N ILE A 97 -15.96 2.18 -18.93
CA ILE A 97 -17.10 2.82 -19.57
C ILE A 97 -18.36 2.51 -18.75
N TRP A 98 -19.04 3.55 -18.31
CA TRP A 98 -20.32 3.42 -17.61
C TRP A 98 -21.34 4.35 -18.27
N HIS A 99 -22.49 3.80 -18.64
CA HIS A 99 -23.53 4.49 -19.43
C HIS A 99 -23.01 5.12 -20.73
N LYS A 100 -22.15 4.42 -21.48
CA LYS A 100 -21.54 4.89 -22.74
C LYS A 100 -20.73 6.18 -22.59
N LYS A 101 -20.33 6.54 -21.37
CA LYS A 101 -19.42 7.63 -21.07
C LYS A 101 -18.12 7.05 -20.55
N PHE A 102 -17.01 7.66 -20.96
CA PHE A 102 -15.71 7.41 -20.35
C PHE A 102 -15.73 7.91 -18.90
N HIS A 103 -15.28 7.07 -17.96
CA HIS A 103 -15.13 7.47 -16.56
C HIS A 103 -13.68 7.51 -16.13
N ASP A 104 -12.92 6.45 -16.42
CA ASP A 104 -11.56 6.33 -15.90
C ASP A 104 -10.66 5.43 -16.76
N TYR A 105 -9.35 5.64 -16.62
CA TYR A 105 -8.29 4.82 -17.19
C TYR A 105 -7.43 4.25 -16.06
N GLN A 106 -7.31 2.93 -16.00
CA GLN A 106 -6.44 2.27 -15.02
C GLN A 106 -5.37 1.43 -15.69
N ARG A 107 -4.21 1.34 -15.06
CA ARG A 107 -3.14 0.43 -15.48
C ARG A 107 -3.22 -0.82 -14.63
N LYS A 108 -3.26 -2.00 -15.25
CA LYS A 108 -3.26 -3.27 -14.52
C LYS A 108 -1.93 -3.98 -14.71
N LEU A 109 -1.18 -4.08 -13.63
CA LEU A 109 0.12 -4.74 -13.58
C LEU A 109 0.01 -6.23 -13.97
N LYS A 110 0.89 -6.67 -14.87
CA LYS A 110 1.13 -8.08 -15.17
C LYS A 110 2.27 -8.58 -14.29
N ARG A 111 1.92 -9.24 -13.19
CA ARG A 111 2.88 -9.81 -12.26
C ARG A 111 3.63 -10.98 -12.92
N ASN A 112 4.97 -10.94 -12.85
CA ASN A 112 5.83 -11.99 -13.37
C ASN A 112 6.92 -12.33 -12.35
N TYR A 113 6.90 -13.58 -11.90
CA TYR A 113 7.74 -14.12 -10.82
C TYR A 113 8.94 -14.92 -11.31
N THR A 114 9.09 -15.12 -12.63
CA THR A 114 10.24 -15.84 -13.18
C THR A 114 11.46 -14.92 -13.26
N PRO A 115 12.70 -15.43 -13.35
CA PRO A 115 13.88 -14.61 -13.58
C PRO A 115 13.67 -13.58 -14.69
N ARG A 116 14.09 -12.32 -14.46
CA ARG A 116 13.81 -11.12 -15.29
C ARG A 116 12.37 -10.60 -15.25
N GLY A 117 11.44 -11.34 -14.67
CA GLY A 117 10.14 -10.84 -14.27
C GLY A 117 10.24 -9.82 -13.15
N ALA A 118 9.40 -8.79 -13.18
CA ALA A 118 9.51 -7.65 -12.28
C ALA A 118 9.25 -7.98 -10.79
N ASP A 119 8.49 -9.04 -10.52
CA ASP A 119 8.17 -9.53 -9.18
C ASP A 119 9.09 -10.68 -8.72
N TYR A 120 10.09 -11.05 -9.53
CA TYR A 120 11.05 -12.09 -9.17
C TYR A 120 11.82 -11.71 -7.91
N LEU A 121 11.72 -12.57 -6.90
CA LEU A 121 12.39 -12.44 -5.62
C LEU A 121 12.58 -13.85 -5.03
N SER A 122 13.82 -14.16 -4.69
CA SER A 122 14.23 -15.31 -3.90
C SER A 122 15.06 -14.85 -2.71
N ILE A 123 14.74 -15.35 -1.52
CA ILE A 123 15.51 -15.14 -0.28
C ILE A 123 15.85 -16.52 0.27
N LYS A 124 17.11 -16.91 0.15
CA LYS A 124 17.63 -18.20 0.57
C LYS A 124 18.44 -18.04 1.86
N ASN A 125 17.93 -18.62 2.94
CA ASN A 125 18.62 -18.66 4.22
C ASN A 125 19.72 -19.73 4.18
N LEU A 126 20.98 -19.30 4.26
CA LEU A 126 22.14 -20.20 4.24
C LEU A 126 22.65 -20.54 5.65
N SER A 127 22.06 -19.93 6.67
CA SER A 127 22.44 -20.10 8.07
C SER A 127 21.67 -21.22 8.79
N SER A 128 22.13 -21.56 9.98
CA SER A 128 21.48 -22.50 10.90
C SER A 128 20.36 -21.89 11.76
N VAL A 129 20.12 -20.58 11.64
CA VAL A 129 19.10 -19.85 12.40
C VAL A 129 18.01 -19.37 11.46
N ALA A 130 16.77 -19.31 11.91
CA ALA A 130 15.69 -18.73 11.11
C ALA A 130 15.93 -17.23 10.87
N ILE A 131 15.61 -16.76 9.67
CA ILE A 131 15.58 -15.34 9.35
C ILE A 131 14.13 -14.88 9.24
N GLU A 132 13.93 -13.58 9.38
CA GLU A 132 12.65 -12.93 9.21
C GLU A 132 12.79 -11.73 8.28
N TYR A 133 11.69 -11.36 7.64
CA TYR A 133 11.65 -10.26 6.71
C TYR A 133 10.37 -9.44 6.84
N ALA A 134 10.45 -8.16 6.47
CA ALA A 134 9.29 -7.30 6.32
C ALA A 134 9.37 -6.46 5.03
N VAL A 135 8.21 -6.22 4.43
CA VAL A 135 8.05 -5.43 3.20
C VAL A 135 7.64 -4.01 3.57
N ILE A 136 8.48 -3.05 3.19
CA ILE A 136 8.28 -1.62 3.43
C ILE A 136 8.01 -0.95 2.08
N GLY A 137 6.87 -0.29 1.96
CA GLY A 137 6.52 0.43 0.75
C GLY A 137 7.50 1.55 0.42
N ASN A 138 7.78 1.73 -0.87
CA ASN A 138 8.68 2.77 -1.38
C ASN A 138 7.89 3.93 -2.04
N GLN A 139 6.60 4.08 -1.71
CA GLN A 139 5.78 5.13 -2.29
C GLN A 139 6.26 6.49 -1.77
N LYS A 140 6.39 7.47 -2.66
CA LYS A 140 6.57 8.86 -2.22
C LYS A 140 5.21 9.44 -1.84
N LEU A 141 5.21 10.44 -0.97
CA LEU A 141 4.02 11.25 -0.74
C LEU A 141 3.71 12.07 -1.99
N GLU A 142 2.45 12.05 -2.40
CA GLU A 142 1.89 12.99 -3.37
C GLU A 142 1.00 13.99 -2.63
N PHE A 143 0.89 15.19 -3.18
CA PHE A 143 0.10 16.27 -2.59
C PHE A 143 -1.03 16.68 -3.53
N LEU A 144 -2.17 17.03 -2.96
CA LEU A 144 -3.28 17.65 -3.67
C LEU A 144 -2.87 19.04 -4.15
N SER A 145 -3.47 19.49 -5.25
CA SER A 145 -3.21 20.84 -5.74
C SER A 145 -3.79 21.88 -4.77
N ALA A 146 -3.12 23.03 -4.66
CA ALA A 146 -3.61 24.10 -3.78
C ALA A 146 -5.02 24.58 -4.17
N ASP A 147 -5.35 24.58 -5.46
CA ASP A 147 -6.66 24.97 -6.00
C ASP A 147 -7.76 23.99 -5.60
N GLU A 148 -7.48 22.69 -5.64
CA GLU A 148 -8.41 21.66 -5.16
C GLU A 148 -8.74 21.87 -3.68
N ILE A 149 -7.73 22.16 -2.85
CA ILE A 149 -7.93 22.42 -1.43
C ILE A 149 -8.67 23.75 -1.18
N ALA A 150 -8.35 24.81 -1.93
CA ALA A 150 -9.02 26.09 -1.80
C ALA A 150 -10.53 25.99 -2.07
N ASN A 151 -10.89 25.20 -3.08
CA ASN A 151 -12.27 25.01 -3.52
C ASN A 151 -13.01 23.86 -2.80
N SER A 152 -12.30 23.04 -2.01
CA SER A 152 -12.92 21.96 -1.24
C SER A 152 -13.94 22.48 -0.23
N SER A 153 -15.18 21.96 -0.27
CA SER A 153 -16.18 22.16 0.78
C SER A 153 -15.92 21.32 2.02
N ASP A 154 -15.13 20.25 1.88
CA ASP A 154 -15.06 19.18 2.86
C ASP A 154 -14.00 19.44 3.93
N ILE A 155 -12.95 20.21 3.59
CA ILE A 155 -11.85 20.51 4.52
C ILE A 155 -12.18 21.76 5.34
N VAL A 156 -12.58 21.56 6.59
CA VAL A 156 -13.12 22.64 7.45
C VAL A 156 -12.07 23.69 7.80
N ASN A 157 -10.80 23.29 7.96
CA ASN A 157 -9.70 24.15 8.37
C ASN A 157 -8.78 24.56 7.20
N LYS A 158 -9.26 24.49 5.95
CA LYS A 158 -8.46 24.80 4.73
C LYS A 158 -7.80 26.19 4.71
N ASN A 159 -8.32 27.14 5.49
CA ASN A 159 -7.79 28.50 5.60
C ASN A 159 -6.68 28.65 6.65
N GLN A 160 -6.39 27.60 7.43
CA GLN A 160 -5.40 27.61 8.51
C GLN A 160 -4.16 26.76 8.21
N ILE A 161 -4.11 26.14 7.03
CA ILE A 161 -3.08 25.18 6.64
C ILE A 161 -2.33 25.62 5.39
N ASP A 162 -1.14 25.05 5.18
CA ASP A 162 -0.42 25.15 3.90
C ASP A 162 -1.06 24.18 2.89
N LYS A 163 -1.85 24.72 1.96
CA LYS A 163 -2.62 23.96 0.97
C LYS A 163 -1.76 23.13 0.03
N THR A 164 -0.48 23.49 -0.15
CA THR A 164 0.45 22.76 -1.03
C THR A 164 0.98 21.46 -0.41
N LYS A 165 0.69 21.22 0.87
CA LYS A 165 1.22 20.11 1.66
C LYS A 165 0.14 19.13 2.14
N VAL A 166 -1.05 19.18 1.56
CA VAL A 166 -2.12 18.23 1.88
C VAL A 166 -1.89 16.94 1.09
N VAL A 167 -1.68 15.83 1.79
CA VAL A 167 -1.40 14.51 1.21
C VAL A 167 -2.61 14.02 0.40
N LYS A 168 -2.35 13.59 -0.83
CA LYS A 168 -3.36 13.00 -1.74
C LYS A 168 -3.75 11.60 -1.27
N TYR A 169 -4.99 11.18 -1.51
CA TYR A 169 -5.44 9.80 -1.32
C TYR A 169 -5.87 9.17 -2.66
N PRO A 170 -5.61 7.87 -2.90
CA PRO A 170 -4.65 7.04 -2.19
C PRO A 170 -3.22 7.43 -2.59
N SER A 171 -2.47 8.04 -1.68
CA SER A 171 -1.03 8.26 -1.85
C SER A 171 -0.35 8.18 -0.48
N GLY A 172 0.92 7.83 -0.50
CA GLY A 172 1.78 7.83 0.68
C GLY A 172 2.53 6.54 0.89
N ALA A 173 3.74 6.70 1.44
CA ALA A 173 4.61 5.62 1.86
C ALA A 173 3.89 4.72 2.88
N ALA A 174 3.50 3.52 2.46
CA ALA A 174 2.83 2.56 3.32
C ALA A 174 3.81 1.48 3.82
N PRO A 175 3.62 0.89 5.01
CA PRO A 175 2.58 1.20 5.98
C PRO A 175 2.86 2.43 6.85
N VAL A 176 1.80 2.88 7.52
CA VAL A 176 1.82 3.98 8.49
C VAL A 176 1.84 3.41 9.92
N TYR A 177 2.82 3.83 10.71
CA TYR A 177 2.93 3.63 12.15
C TYR A 177 2.90 4.99 12.84
N LYS A 178 1.97 5.21 13.78
CA LYS A 178 1.91 6.47 14.55
C LYS A 178 2.07 7.75 13.72
N ALA A 179 1.26 7.86 12.66
CA ALA A 179 1.21 9.00 11.74
C ALA A 179 2.47 9.20 10.88
N THR A 180 3.42 8.27 10.88
CA THR A 180 4.58 8.31 9.98
C THR A 180 4.64 7.03 9.16
N SER A 181 5.17 7.13 7.95
CA SER A 181 5.50 5.92 7.21
C SER A 181 6.65 5.17 7.87
N VAL A 182 6.58 3.84 7.86
CA VAL A 182 7.70 2.96 8.20
C VAL A 182 8.92 3.27 7.32
N LEU A 183 8.71 3.66 6.05
CA LEU A 183 9.79 4.08 5.16
C LEU A 183 10.61 5.22 5.76
N TYR A 184 9.94 6.22 6.33
CA TYR A 184 10.60 7.42 6.86
C TYR A 184 11.24 7.19 8.22
N LEU A 185 10.87 6.11 8.93
CA LEU A 185 11.54 5.72 10.16
C LEU A 185 12.89 5.06 9.89
N ILE A 186 12.97 4.18 8.88
CA ILE A 186 14.21 3.47 8.52
C ILE A 186 15.09 4.26 7.56
N LYS A 187 14.48 5.10 6.72
CA LYS A 187 15.12 5.97 5.72
C LYS A 187 14.61 7.41 5.83
N PRO A 188 14.93 8.11 6.94
CA PRO A 188 14.45 9.47 7.16
C PRO A 188 14.88 10.45 6.08
N GLU A 189 15.98 10.18 5.35
CA GLU A 189 16.42 10.98 4.21
C GLU A 189 15.42 11.01 3.04
N LEU A 190 14.51 10.04 2.96
CA LEU A 190 13.46 9.97 1.95
C LEU A 190 12.17 10.71 2.36
N ALA A 191 12.09 11.17 3.61
CA ALA A 191 10.93 11.93 4.08
C ALA A 191 10.92 13.34 3.45
N PRO A 192 9.74 13.99 3.34
CA PRO A 192 9.63 15.34 2.80
C PRO A 192 10.43 16.44 3.54
N GLN A 193 10.98 16.15 4.72
CA GLN A 193 11.69 17.10 5.58
C GLN A 193 10.85 18.33 5.97
N THR A 194 9.53 18.15 6.09
CA THR A 194 8.59 19.21 6.46
C THR A 194 7.43 18.64 7.27
N THR A 195 6.62 19.52 7.85
CA THR A 195 5.26 19.18 8.25
C THR A 195 4.38 19.05 7.01
N VAL A 196 3.62 17.97 6.93
CA VAL A 196 2.57 17.73 5.92
C VAL A 196 1.20 17.72 6.58
N TYR A 197 0.13 17.74 5.80
CA TYR A 197 -1.24 17.67 6.32
C TYR A 197 -1.96 16.44 5.78
N VAL A 198 -2.59 15.69 6.67
CA VAL A 198 -3.33 14.47 6.34
C VAL A 198 -4.79 14.67 6.73
N THR A 199 -5.72 14.32 5.84
CA THR A 199 -7.14 14.49 6.12
C THR A 199 -7.66 13.42 7.08
N LYS A 200 -8.45 13.84 8.06
CA LYS A 200 -9.12 13.02 9.06
C LYS A 200 -10.62 13.30 9.01
N GLY A 201 -11.44 12.26 8.93
CA GLY A 201 -12.89 12.41 8.95
C GLY A 201 -13.39 12.98 10.28
N ILE A 202 -14.33 13.93 10.20
CA ILE A 202 -15.11 14.44 11.34
C ILE A 202 -16.43 13.69 11.33
N TYR A 203 -16.60 12.78 12.28
CA TYR A 203 -17.77 11.90 12.35
C TYR A 203 -18.85 12.51 13.24
N ALA A 204 -20.07 12.57 12.72
CA ALA A 204 -21.25 12.91 13.50
C ALA A 204 -21.63 11.73 14.43
N PRO A 205 -22.45 11.97 15.48
CA PRO A 205 -22.85 10.92 16.43
C PRO A 205 -23.56 9.71 15.79
N ASP A 206 -24.19 9.90 14.63
CA ASP A 206 -24.84 8.86 13.84
C ASP A 206 -23.87 8.03 12.97
N GLY A 207 -22.59 8.40 12.92
CA GLY A 207 -21.55 7.76 12.12
C GLY A 207 -21.35 8.35 10.73
N GLY A 208 -22.12 9.37 10.33
CA GLY A 208 -21.92 10.08 9.07
C GLY A 208 -20.66 10.94 9.07
N VAL A 209 -19.99 11.08 7.92
CA VAL A 209 -18.86 12.01 7.77
C VAL A 209 -19.43 13.41 7.52
N SER A 210 -19.30 14.29 8.51
CA SER A 210 -19.79 15.68 8.47
C SER A 210 -18.80 16.66 7.81
N GLY A 211 -17.57 16.19 7.57
CA GLY A 211 -16.48 16.97 6.98
C GLY A 211 -15.14 16.27 7.24
N ARG A 212 -14.05 16.94 6.88
CA ARG A 212 -12.67 16.50 7.12
C ARG A 212 -11.87 17.62 7.76
N GLU A 213 -10.99 17.26 8.68
CA GLU A 213 -9.96 18.12 9.24
C GLU A 213 -8.61 17.74 8.61
N ALA A 214 -7.83 18.73 8.17
CA ALA A 214 -6.45 18.52 7.76
C ALA A 214 -5.53 18.60 9.00
N VAL A 215 -5.00 17.46 9.42
CA VAL A 215 -4.16 17.32 10.63
C VAL A 215 -2.69 17.43 10.25
N ALA A 216 -1.95 18.30 10.96
CA ALA A 216 -0.52 18.46 10.77
C ALA A 216 0.26 17.23 11.25
N VAL A 217 1.16 16.74 10.42
CA VAL A 217 2.03 15.59 10.67
C VAL A 217 3.48 16.01 10.39
N PRO A 218 4.33 16.17 11.43
CA PRO A 218 5.74 16.47 11.21
C PRO A 218 6.44 15.25 10.61
N LEU A 219 7.19 15.41 9.52
CA LEU A 219 7.99 14.35 8.90
C LEU A 219 9.43 14.84 8.69
N LYS A 220 10.04 15.32 9.78
CA LYS A 220 11.40 15.84 9.80
C LYS A 220 12.04 15.61 11.17
N THR A 221 13.33 15.34 11.20
CA THR A 221 14.04 15.13 12.47
C THR A 221 13.83 16.31 13.44
N PRO A 222 13.52 16.06 14.72
CA PRO A 222 13.39 14.74 15.35
C PRO A 222 11.95 14.17 15.35
N ASN A 223 10.98 14.83 14.73
CA ASN A 223 9.56 14.47 14.82
C ASN A 223 9.06 13.79 13.54
N PHE A 224 8.64 12.52 13.68
CA PHE A 224 8.06 11.71 12.62
C PHE A 224 6.67 11.23 13.06
N GLY A 225 5.64 11.97 12.68
CA GLY A 225 4.28 11.76 13.16
C GLY A 225 4.19 11.97 14.66
N GLU A 226 3.77 10.93 15.39
CA GLU A 226 3.69 10.91 16.86
C GLU A 226 4.97 10.34 17.51
N ILE A 227 6.03 10.09 16.72
CA ILE A 227 7.31 9.56 17.19
C ILE A 227 8.36 10.68 17.27
N VAL A 228 9.15 10.68 18.34
CA VAL A 228 10.39 11.45 18.44
C VAL A 228 11.56 10.50 18.20
N ALA A 229 12.28 10.68 17.10
CA ALA A 229 13.43 9.89 16.69
C ALA A 229 14.57 10.79 16.21
N ASN A 230 15.69 10.78 16.94
CA ASN A 230 16.91 11.50 16.57
C ASN A 230 17.82 10.69 15.62
N THR A 231 17.61 9.38 15.58
CA THR A 231 18.32 8.43 14.72
C THR A 231 17.31 7.60 13.94
N PRO A 232 17.65 7.12 12.73
CA PRO A 232 16.83 6.16 12.01
C PRO A 232 16.55 4.92 12.88
N PHE A 233 15.36 4.35 12.72
CA PHE A 233 15.03 3.06 13.33
C PHE A 233 15.93 1.97 12.74
N SER A 234 16.42 1.10 13.60
CA SER A 234 17.12 -0.12 13.23
C SER A 234 16.18 -1.13 12.55
N ILE A 235 16.75 -2.05 11.78
CA ILE A 235 15.98 -3.14 11.16
C ILE A 235 15.25 -4.00 12.22
N ALA A 236 15.86 -4.20 13.39
CA ALA A 236 15.25 -4.96 14.48
C ALA A 236 14.01 -4.25 15.07
N GLU A 237 14.06 -2.92 15.22
CA GLU A 237 12.90 -2.12 15.65
C GLU A 237 11.77 -2.20 14.62
N ILE A 238 12.10 -2.11 13.32
CA ILE A 238 11.12 -2.21 12.25
C ILE A 238 10.47 -3.60 12.23
N LEU A 239 11.25 -4.68 12.26
CA LEU A 239 10.71 -6.04 12.34
C LEU A 239 9.83 -6.25 13.57
N SER A 240 10.16 -5.62 14.70
CA SER A 240 9.34 -5.66 15.91
C SER A 240 7.96 -5.03 15.71
N LEU A 241 7.83 -3.95 14.93
CA LEU A 241 6.53 -3.37 14.56
C LEU A 241 5.68 -4.34 13.75
N TYR A 242 6.28 -5.03 12.78
CA TYR A 242 5.58 -6.02 11.96
C TYR A 242 5.17 -7.26 12.77
N LYS A 243 6.02 -7.74 13.69
CA LYS A 243 5.64 -8.80 14.64
C LYS A 243 4.44 -8.41 15.48
N GLN A 244 4.46 -7.19 16.04
CA GLN A 244 3.34 -6.66 16.83
C GLN A 244 2.06 -6.60 16.00
N GLU A 245 2.15 -6.08 14.76
CA GLU A 245 1.01 -6.06 13.84
C GLU A 245 0.48 -7.47 13.57
N TYR A 246 1.34 -8.44 13.27
CA TYR A 246 0.94 -9.81 12.94
C TYR A 246 0.50 -10.64 14.15
N THR A 247 0.72 -10.15 15.37
CA THR A 247 0.29 -10.81 16.61
C THR A 247 -1.00 -10.21 17.16
N TYR A 248 -1.12 -8.89 17.13
CA TYR A 248 -2.17 -8.15 17.86
C TYR A 248 -3.00 -7.21 16.98
N GLY A 249 -2.57 -6.93 15.74
CA GLY A 249 -3.14 -5.87 14.90
C GLY A 249 -2.93 -4.46 15.46
N ASN A 250 -3.59 -3.47 14.84
CA ASN A 250 -3.62 -2.04 15.24
C ASN A 250 -2.25 -1.35 15.43
N THR A 251 -1.19 -1.91 14.87
CA THR A 251 0.15 -1.33 14.93
C THR A 251 0.46 -0.62 13.61
N LEU A 252 0.25 -1.31 12.49
CA LEU A 252 0.55 -0.83 11.15
C LEU A 252 -0.71 -0.69 10.32
N TYR A 253 -0.86 0.46 9.68
CA TYR A 253 -2.01 0.77 8.84
C TYR A 253 -1.59 0.85 7.37
N PRO A 254 -2.43 0.39 6.43
CA PRO A 254 -2.10 0.31 5.01
C PRO A 254 -1.93 1.70 4.38
N ASN A 255 -2.51 2.75 4.96
CA ASN A 255 -2.38 4.13 4.50
C ASN A 255 -2.84 5.12 5.60
N TYR A 256 -2.73 6.40 5.28
CA TYR A 256 -3.13 7.48 6.19
C TYR A 256 -4.63 7.55 6.47
N ASP A 257 -5.52 7.19 5.54
CA ASP A 257 -6.98 7.20 5.77
C ASP A 257 -7.37 6.14 6.80
N ALA A 258 -6.81 4.93 6.65
CA ALA A 258 -6.94 3.85 7.61
C ALA A 258 -6.41 4.27 8.99
N TYR A 259 -5.23 4.88 9.04
CA TYR A 259 -4.65 5.36 10.29
C TYR A 259 -5.48 6.50 10.93
N MET A 260 -5.94 7.49 10.16
CA MET A 260 -6.67 8.64 10.72
C MET A 260 -8.06 8.28 11.22
N GLY A 261 -8.70 7.27 10.64
CA GLY A 261 -9.97 6.74 11.12
C GLY A 261 -9.85 5.57 12.11
N ARG A 262 -8.65 5.28 12.63
CA ARG A 262 -8.44 4.21 13.63
C ARG A 262 -9.28 4.35 14.90
N ASN A 263 -9.70 5.56 15.27
CA ASN A 263 -10.52 5.79 16.46
C ASN A 263 -12.04 5.73 16.19
N THR A 264 -12.47 5.11 15.07
CA THR A 264 -13.89 4.93 14.74
C THR A 264 -14.42 3.62 15.32
N LYS A 265 -15.73 3.33 15.16
CA LYS A 265 -16.41 2.18 15.79
C LYS A 265 -15.75 0.82 15.52
N ASP A 266 -15.03 0.67 14.40
CA ASP A 266 -14.18 -0.48 14.13
C ASP A 266 -12.74 -0.05 13.77
N PRO A 267 -11.86 0.13 14.79
CA PRO A 267 -10.43 0.40 14.59
C PRO A 267 -9.69 -0.74 13.89
N ASN A 268 -10.19 -1.94 14.17
CA ASN A 268 -9.57 -3.22 14.03
C ASN A 268 -9.52 -3.60 12.55
N ASP A 269 -10.64 -3.42 11.83
CA ASP A 269 -10.73 -3.55 10.37
C ASP A 269 -9.77 -2.62 9.60
N ARG A 270 -9.17 -1.66 10.32
CA ARG A 270 -8.16 -0.67 9.97
C ARG A 270 -6.81 -1.19 9.49
N SER A 271 -6.28 -2.14 10.25
CA SER A 271 -4.85 -2.45 10.25
C SER A 271 -4.49 -3.48 9.20
N ILE A 272 -3.19 -3.65 8.94
CA ILE A 272 -2.68 -4.56 7.92
C ILE A 272 -3.11 -6.01 8.13
N LEU A 273 -3.03 -6.52 9.37
CA LEU A 273 -3.34 -7.91 9.68
C LEU A 273 -4.82 -8.23 9.43
N GLN A 274 -5.70 -7.28 9.70
CA GLN A 274 -7.14 -7.52 9.79
C GLN A 274 -7.86 -7.30 8.47
N HIS A 275 -7.31 -6.43 7.61
CA HIS A 275 -7.62 -6.55 6.20
C HIS A 275 -7.06 -7.89 5.70
N ASN A 276 -7.93 -8.77 5.19
CA ASN A 276 -7.55 -10.03 4.56
C ASN A 276 -6.85 -9.77 3.20
N TYR A 277 -5.76 -9.02 3.24
CA TYR A 277 -4.91 -8.77 2.10
C TYR A 277 -4.36 -10.12 1.64
N LYS A 278 -4.45 -10.35 0.33
CA LYS A 278 -3.97 -11.60 -0.31
C LYS A 278 -2.45 -11.74 -0.27
N ILE A 279 -1.75 -10.87 0.46
CA ILE A 279 -0.30 -10.71 0.46
C ILE A 279 0.24 -10.64 1.89
N LYS A 280 1.48 -11.09 2.05
CA LYS A 280 2.23 -11.08 3.29
C LYS A 280 3.19 -9.89 3.30
N HIS A 281 3.15 -9.13 4.37
CA HIS A 281 4.07 -8.03 4.66
C HIS A 281 5.17 -8.40 5.64
N TYR A 282 5.02 -9.55 6.30
CA TYR A 282 5.96 -10.11 7.26
C TYR A 282 6.04 -11.63 7.08
N GLY A 283 7.22 -12.22 7.31
CA GLY A 283 7.37 -13.66 7.27
C GLY A 283 8.70 -14.15 7.86
N ILE A 284 8.76 -15.46 8.07
CA ILE A 284 9.93 -16.17 8.60
C ILE A 284 10.37 -17.20 7.55
N VAL A 285 11.68 -17.27 7.31
CA VAL A 285 12.33 -18.29 6.49
C VAL A 285 13.22 -19.15 7.40
N SER A 286 12.81 -20.40 7.62
CA SER A 286 13.55 -21.34 8.45
C SER A 286 14.98 -21.55 7.97
N ALA A 287 15.85 -22.00 8.87
CA ALA A 287 17.24 -22.37 8.57
C ALA A 287 17.33 -23.29 7.34
N GLY A 288 18.24 -22.98 6.42
CA GLY A 288 18.44 -23.75 5.18
C GLY A 288 17.27 -23.75 4.19
N LYS A 289 16.24 -22.91 4.39
CA LYS A 289 15.07 -22.81 3.48
C LYS A 289 15.12 -21.55 2.63
N SER A 290 14.28 -21.53 1.61
CA SER A 290 14.10 -20.38 0.72
C SER A 290 12.65 -19.90 0.70
N LEU A 291 12.49 -18.60 0.62
CA LEU A 291 11.27 -17.96 0.13
C LEU A 291 11.43 -17.73 -1.38
N GLU A 292 10.49 -18.24 -2.17
CA GLU A 292 10.36 -17.94 -3.60
C GLU A 292 9.05 -17.19 -3.80
N ASN A 293 9.10 -15.94 -4.27
CA ASN A 293 7.89 -15.15 -4.41
C ASN A 293 6.99 -15.73 -5.49
N LYS A 294 5.85 -16.29 -5.08
CA LYS A 294 4.79 -16.81 -5.98
C LYS A 294 3.53 -15.93 -5.98
N GLY A 295 3.68 -14.67 -5.58
CA GLY A 295 2.60 -13.70 -5.46
C GLY A 295 2.24 -13.31 -4.04
N GLU A 296 2.79 -14.01 -3.05
CA GLU A 296 2.57 -13.75 -1.63
C GLU A 296 3.34 -12.52 -1.13
N VAL A 297 4.45 -12.13 -1.77
CA VAL A 297 5.19 -10.90 -1.45
C VAL A 297 4.92 -9.86 -2.51
N TRP A 298 4.60 -8.64 -2.07
CA TRP A 298 4.39 -7.52 -2.96
C TRP A 298 5.66 -6.67 -3.10
N PHE A 299 6.49 -6.99 -4.10
CA PHE A 299 7.80 -6.39 -4.24
C PHE A 299 7.83 -5.14 -5.13
N ILE A 300 6.85 -4.97 -6.03
CA ILE A 300 6.76 -3.79 -6.90
C ILE A 300 6.02 -2.66 -6.19
N ASN A 301 6.59 -1.46 -6.20
CA ASN A 301 5.99 -0.29 -5.56
C ASN A 301 4.89 0.34 -6.42
N ILE A 302 3.64 0.09 -6.05
CA ILE A 302 2.46 0.81 -6.56
C ILE A 302 1.54 1.22 -5.39
N PRO A 303 0.69 2.26 -5.54
CA PRO A 303 -0.13 2.80 -4.45
C PRO A 303 -1.01 1.77 -3.73
N ASN A 304 -1.69 0.90 -4.49
CA ASN A 304 -2.59 -0.13 -3.93
C ASN A 304 -1.94 -1.51 -3.80
N GLY A 305 -0.62 -1.57 -4.04
CA GLY A 305 0.12 -2.81 -4.06
C GLY A 305 0.18 -3.47 -2.69
N ILE A 306 0.29 -2.66 -1.64
CA ILE A 306 0.24 -3.12 -0.25
C ILE A 306 -1.13 -3.74 0.13
N MET A 307 -2.14 -3.60 -0.71
CA MET A 307 -3.44 -4.24 -0.54
C MET A 307 -3.63 -5.47 -1.45
N GLY A 308 -2.62 -5.83 -2.24
CA GLY A 308 -2.68 -6.89 -3.24
C GLY A 308 -3.42 -6.53 -4.52
N SER A 309 -3.66 -5.23 -4.78
CA SER A 309 -4.28 -4.77 -6.03
C SER A 309 -3.24 -4.57 -7.11
N ASN A 310 -3.52 -5.07 -8.32
CA ASN A 310 -2.67 -4.85 -9.49
C ASN A 310 -2.91 -3.50 -10.18
N SER A 311 -3.92 -2.72 -9.76
CA SER A 311 -4.31 -1.48 -10.44
C SER A 311 -3.57 -0.25 -9.89
N PHE A 312 -3.07 0.61 -10.80
CA PHE A 312 -2.38 1.86 -10.48
C PHE A 312 -2.43 2.89 -11.63
#